data_AF-A0A520DYS0-F1
#
_entry.id   AF-A0A520DYS0-F1
#
_cell.length_a   1.000
_cell.length_b   1.000
_cell.length_c   1.000
_cell.angle_alpha   90.00
_cell.angle_beta   90.00
_cell.angle_gamma   90.00
#
_symmetry.space_group_name_H-M   'P 1'
#
loop_
_entity.id
_entity.type
_entity.pdbx_description
1 polymer ?
#
loop_
_entity_poly.entity_id
_entity_poly.type
_entity_poly.pdbx_seq_one_letter_code
_entity_poly.pdbx_strand_id
1 'polypeptide(L)'
;MPRRYAGAKSLAEGATSSYEEEPGIRFEQKEHVLQMCWTVPGDEDFRQALDEMCMALNDLAQQGAAIEVTFYDTDFDEEEDGDPEEESRDDFLMMFVGPNPAAIMQVQRDLLVEDVVNLMERHFEGAELGGVVAEIDKLFGDRFDALVNSLDIGKRPRGGTGGAGGSHGGGRRPRHLH
;
A
#
# COMPACT_ATOMS: atom_id res chain seq x y z
N MET A 1 22.01 -15.43 0.60
CA MET A 1 20.63 -15.78 0.17
C MET A 1 19.70 -15.24 1.24
N PRO A 2 18.64 -14.49 0.88
CA PRO A 2 17.67 -14.04 1.88
C PRO A 2 17.11 -15.28 2.60
N ARG A 3 17.11 -15.25 3.94
CA ARG A 3 16.57 -16.35 4.73
C ARG A 3 15.05 -16.31 4.55
N ARG A 4 14.47 -17.35 3.93
CA ARG A 4 13.01 -17.47 3.82
C ARG A 4 12.41 -17.50 5.23
N TYR A 5 11.21 -16.93 5.39
CA TYR A 5 10.45 -16.93 6.64
C TYR A 5 11.23 -16.35 7.83
N ALA A 6 12.01 -15.28 7.62
CA ALA A 6 12.84 -14.66 8.65
C ALA A 6 13.80 -15.64 9.38
N GLY A 7 14.23 -16.71 8.70
CA GLY A 7 15.09 -17.73 9.28
C GLY A 7 14.34 -18.93 9.90
N ALA A 8 13.02 -18.91 9.93
CA ALA A 8 12.21 -20.08 10.26
C ALA A 8 12.28 -21.15 9.15
N LYS A 9 12.02 -22.41 9.50
CA LYS A 9 12.09 -23.54 8.56
C LYS A 9 10.84 -23.63 7.69
N SER A 10 9.77 -22.92 8.04
CA SER A 10 8.51 -22.91 7.31
C SER A 10 7.69 -21.64 7.58
N LEU A 11 6.69 -21.38 6.73
CA LEU A 11 5.70 -20.33 6.98
C LEU A 11 4.97 -20.56 8.31
N ALA A 12 4.61 -21.80 8.63
CA ALA A 12 3.89 -22.12 9.86
C ALA A 12 4.72 -21.79 11.11
N GLU A 13 6.03 -22.03 11.07
CA GLU A 13 6.94 -21.66 12.17
C GLU A 13 7.13 -20.14 12.23
N GLY A 14 7.36 -19.49 11.08
CA GLY A 14 7.50 -18.02 11.00
C GLY A 14 6.20 -17.25 11.19
N ALA A 15 5.06 -17.94 11.31
CA ALA A 15 3.75 -17.35 11.55
C ALA A 15 3.39 -17.22 13.02
N THR A 16 4.22 -17.76 13.92
CA THR A 16 3.98 -17.71 15.35
C THR A 16 4.32 -16.32 15.87
N SER A 17 3.45 -15.75 16.70
CA SER A 17 3.75 -14.50 17.40
C SER A 17 4.64 -14.73 18.63
N SER A 18 5.39 -13.70 19.02
CA SER A 18 6.01 -13.59 20.34
C SER A 18 5.00 -13.64 21.49
N TYR A 19 3.75 -13.20 21.26
CA TYR A 19 2.67 -13.23 22.25
C TYR A 19 1.70 -14.40 21.99
N GLU A 20 1.38 -15.19 23.01
CA GLU A 20 0.59 -16.43 22.85
C GLU A 20 -0.88 -16.18 22.46
N GLU A 21 -1.42 -15.02 22.84
CA GLU A 21 -2.79 -14.59 22.56
C GLU A 21 -2.99 -14.14 21.11
N GLU A 22 -1.91 -13.75 20.42
CA GLU A 22 -1.97 -13.29 19.05
C GLU A 22 -2.07 -14.48 18.09
N PRO A 23 -2.98 -14.44 17.11
CA PRO A 23 -3.25 -15.61 16.29
C PRO A 23 -2.11 -15.96 15.32
N GLY A 24 -1.20 -15.05 15.01
CA GLY A 24 -0.16 -15.28 14.01
C GLY A 24 -0.60 -14.92 12.59
N ILE A 25 0.11 -15.46 11.58
CA ILE A 25 -0.40 -15.52 10.20
C ILE A 25 -1.29 -16.76 10.05
N ARG A 26 -2.55 -16.58 9.63
CA ARG A 26 -3.44 -17.71 9.32
C ARG A 26 -4.15 -17.48 7.99
N PHE A 27 -4.15 -18.49 7.12
CA PHE A 27 -4.94 -18.47 5.91
C PHE A 27 -6.16 -19.39 6.05
N GLU A 28 -7.34 -18.79 6.12
CA GLU A 28 -8.61 -19.49 6.21
C GLU A 28 -9.12 -19.83 4.80
N GLN A 29 -8.74 -21.03 4.33
CA GLN A 29 -8.97 -21.43 2.93
C GLN A 29 -10.44 -21.42 2.50
N LYS A 30 -11.38 -21.72 3.41
CA LYS A 30 -12.82 -21.74 3.09
C LYS A 30 -13.38 -20.35 2.82
N GLU A 31 -12.90 -19.37 3.58
CA GLU A 31 -13.36 -17.98 3.50
C GLU A 31 -12.47 -17.14 2.57
N HIS A 32 -11.34 -17.71 2.10
CA HIS A 32 -10.31 -17.00 1.33
C HIS A 32 -9.76 -15.77 2.06
N VAL A 33 -9.63 -15.84 3.38
CA VAL A 33 -9.17 -14.73 4.23
C VAL A 33 -7.77 -15.04 4.76
N LEU A 34 -6.85 -14.09 4.56
CA LEU A 34 -5.58 -14.05 5.28
C LEU A 34 -5.76 -13.19 6.52
N GLN A 35 -5.58 -13.78 7.70
CA GLN A 35 -5.57 -13.09 8.98
C GLN A 35 -4.12 -12.88 9.42
N MET A 36 -3.83 -11.68 9.88
CA MET A 36 -2.50 -11.27 10.31
C MET A 36 -2.65 -10.47 11.61
N CYS A 37 -2.15 -11.03 12.70
CA CYS A 37 -1.96 -10.30 13.96
C CYS A 37 -0.87 -11.05 14.72
N TRP A 38 0.33 -10.47 14.73
CA TRP A 38 1.48 -11.02 15.42
C TRP A 38 2.55 -9.97 15.67
N THR A 39 3.35 -10.22 16.69
CA THR A 39 4.56 -9.49 17.05
C THR A 39 5.77 -10.38 16.77
N VAL A 40 6.78 -9.85 16.11
CA VAL A 40 8.04 -10.54 15.78
C VAL A 40 9.23 -9.61 15.99
N PRO A 41 10.43 -10.14 16.30
CA PRO A 41 11.64 -9.34 16.28
C PRO A 41 11.88 -8.76 14.88
N GLY A 42 12.02 -7.45 14.79
CA GLY A 42 12.43 -6.74 13.57
C GLY A 42 13.95 -6.63 13.46
N ASP A 43 14.44 -6.40 12.24
CA ASP A 43 15.81 -5.93 11.99
C ASP A 43 15.79 -4.71 11.03
N GLU A 44 16.97 -4.23 10.64
CA GLU A 44 17.13 -3.07 9.73
C GLU A 44 16.36 -3.23 8.40
N ASP A 45 16.17 -4.46 7.91
CA ASP A 45 15.56 -4.79 6.62
C ASP A 45 14.03 -4.98 6.74
N PHE A 46 13.44 -4.93 7.94
CA PHE A 46 12.03 -5.25 8.15
C PHE A 46 11.08 -4.35 7.33
N ARG A 47 11.38 -3.05 7.23
CA ARG A 47 10.59 -2.12 6.40
C ARG A 47 10.60 -2.50 4.92
N GLN A 48 11.75 -2.95 4.40
CA GLN A 48 11.82 -3.45 3.03
C GLN A 48 11.02 -4.77 2.88
N ALA A 49 11.07 -5.65 3.87
CA ALA A 49 10.29 -6.89 3.85
C ALA A 49 8.78 -6.61 3.85
N LEU A 50 8.31 -5.57 4.56
CA LEU A 50 6.92 -5.12 4.50
C LEU A 50 6.53 -4.63 3.11
N ASP A 51 7.37 -3.83 2.44
CA ASP A 51 7.11 -3.38 1.07
C ASP A 51 7.00 -4.56 0.10
N GLU A 52 7.92 -5.53 0.18
CA GLU A 52 7.90 -6.75 -0.63
C GLU A 52 6.65 -7.58 -0.36
N MET A 53 6.25 -7.71 0.92
CA MET A 53 5.01 -8.37 1.32
C MET A 53 3.79 -7.68 0.71
N CYS A 54 3.68 -6.36 0.82
CA CYS A 54 2.55 -5.62 0.26
C CYS A 54 2.46 -5.77 -1.26
N MET A 55 3.60 -5.73 -1.97
CA MET A 55 3.64 -5.98 -3.42
C MET A 55 3.15 -7.38 -3.76
N ALA A 56 3.58 -8.41 -3.02
CA ALA A 56 3.13 -9.79 -3.24
C ALA A 56 1.63 -9.98 -2.91
N LEU A 57 1.13 -9.30 -1.88
CA LEU A 57 -0.28 -9.35 -1.50
C LEU A 57 -1.18 -8.68 -2.54
N ASN A 58 -0.72 -7.62 -3.23
CA ASN A 58 -1.51 -6.97 -4.28
C ASN A 58 -1.93 -7.95 -5.39
N ASP A 59 -1.04 -8.86 -5.80
CA ASP A 59 -1.31 -9.85 -6.86
C ASP A 59 -2.30 -10.94 -6.42
N LEU A 60 -2.41 -11.18 -5.11
CA LEU A 60 -3.25 -12.23 -4.52
C LEU A 60 -4.60 -11.69 -4.01
N ALA A 61 -4.64 -10.41 -3.65
CA ALA A 61 -5.79 -9.78 -3.02
C ALA A 61 -6.97 -9.66 -4.00
N GLN A 62 -8.17 -10.02 -3.55
CA GLN A 62 -9.40 -9.80 -4.31
C GLN A 62 -10.03 -8.43 -4.01
N GLN A 63 -9.72 -7.85 -2.85
CA GLN A 63 -10.27 -6.59 -2.33
C GLN A 63 -9.14 -5.77 -1.72
N GLY A 64 -9.39 -4.48 -1.50
CA GLY A 64 -8.45 -3.66 -0.75
C GLY A 64 -8.43 -4.06 0.73
N ALA A 65 -7.30 -3.85 1.41
CA ALA A 65 -7.19 -3.99 2.86
C ALA A 65 -6.16 -3.01 3.41
N ALA A 66 -6.37 -2.58 4.66
CA ALA A 66 -5.39 -1.85 5.44
C ALA A 66 -4.59 -2.84 6.31
N ILE A 67 -3.30 -2.59 6.44
CA ILE A 67 -2.39 -3.32 7.33
C ILE A 67 -1.78 -2.27 8.27
N GLU A 68 -2.02 -2.47 9.55
CA GLU A 68 -1.47 -1.64 10.63
C GLU A 68 -0.15 -2.26 11.11
N VAL A 69 0.88 -1.42 11.22
CA VAL A 69 2.19 -1.83 11.73
C VAL A 69 2.66 -0.82 12.76
N THR A 70 2.98 -1.32 13.94
CA THR A 70 3.58 -0.55 15.03
C THR A 70 4.96 -1.11 15.33
N PHE A 71 5.93 -0.22 15.46
CA PHE A 71 7.29 -0.56 15.87
C PHE A 71 7.47 -0.18 17.33
N TYR A 72 8.03 -1.09 18.12
CA TYR A 72 8.38 -0.86 19.52
C TYR A 72 9.89 -0.94 19.66
N ASP A 73 10.48 0.01 20.36
CA ASP A 73 11.89 -0.06 20.76
C ASP A 73 11.99 -0.78 22.11
N THR A 74 12.55 -1.98 22.13
CA THR A 74 12.68 -2.78 23.34
C THR A 74 13.78 -2.28 24.28
N ASP A 75 14.72 -1.47 23.79
CA ASP A 75 15.84 -0.98 24.60
C ASP A 75 15.40 0.17 25.52
N PHE A 76 14.30 0.86 25.18
CA PHE A 76 13.72 1.94 25.99
C PHE A 76 12.94 1.44 27.23
N ASP A 77 12.50 0.18 27.22
CA ASP A 77 11.74 -0.41 28.34
C ASP A 77 12.66 -0.99 29.45
N GLU A 78 13.94 -1.27 29.15
CA GLU A 78 14.87 -1.88 30.12
C GLU A 78 15.85 -0.87 30.76
N GLU A 79 16.11 0.28 30.14
CA GLU A 79 17.00 1.31 30.70
C GLU A 79 16.19 2.45 31.37
N GLU A 80 16.03 2.36 32.69
CA GLU A 80 15.53 3.46 33.56
C GLU A 80 16.44 4.72 33.51
N ASP A 81 17.56 4.67 32.76
CA ASP A 81 18.61 5.69 32.62
C ASP A 81 18.88 6.11 31.15
N GLY A 82 17.98 5.82 30.20
CA GLY A 82 18.07 6.34 28.83
C GLY A 82 17.95 7.87 28.77
N ASP A 83 18.62 8.52 27.80
CA ASP A 83 18.57 9.98 27.64
C ASP A 83 17.09 10.43 27.52
N PRO A 84 16.57 11.31 28.41
CA PRO A 84 15.20 11.80 28.32
C PRO A 84 14.88 12.57 27.01
N GLU A 85 15.90 12.86 26.18
CA GLU A 85 15.76 13.41 24.83
C GLU A 85 15.61 12.36 23.71
N GLU A 86 15.89 11.08 23.96
CA GLU A 86 15.53 10.00 23.04
C GLU A 86 14.05 9.68 23.21
N GLU A 87 13.17 10.40 22.51
CA GLU A 87 11.75 10.00 22.46
C GLU A 87 11.65 8.56 21.97
N SER A 88 11.03 7.66 22.75
CA SER A 88 10.60 6.34 22.28
C SER A 88 9.84 6.51 20.97
N ARG A 89 10.46 6.15 19.84
CA ARG A 89 9.87 6.34 18.52
C ARG A 89 9.01 5.13 18.22
N ASP A 90 7.86 5.07 18.89
CA ASP A 90 6.77 4.20 18.46
C ASP A 90 6.33 4.69 17.07
N ASP A 91 6.98 4.15 16.04
CA ASP A 91 6.67 4.46 14.66
C ASP A 91 5.42 3.68 14.28
N PHE A 92 4.42 4.40 13.81
CA PHE A 92 3.17 3.84 13.32
C PHE A 92 3.08 3.99 11.80
N LEU A 93 2.78 2.88 11.10
CA LEU A 93 2.62 2.88 9.66
C LEU A 93 1.33 2.17 9.26
N MET A 94 0.51 2.87 8.47
CA MET A 94 -0.62 2.28 7.75
C MET A 94 -0.20 1.95 6.32
N MET A 95 -0.24 0.68 5.98
CA MET A 95 -0.01 0.18 4.62
C MET A 95 -1.35 -0.23 4.00
N PHE A 96 -1.45 -0.10 2.68
CA PHE A 96 -2.67 -0.50 1.97
C PHE A 96 -2.32 -1.43 0.81
N VAL A 97 -3.04 -2.54 0.71
CA VAL A 97 -2.89 -3.54 -0.34
C VAL A 97 -4.20 -3.71 -1.09
N GLY A 98 -4.14 -4.14 -2.35
CA GLY A 98 -5.33 -4.45 -3.13
C GLY A 98 -5.03 -4.80 -4.59
N PRO A 99 -6.00 -5.39 -5.30
CA PRO A 99 -5.84 -5.89 -6.68
C PRO A 99 -5.50 -4.81 -7.71
N ASN A 100 -5.82 -3.56 -7.42
CA ASN A 100 -5.55 -2.42 -8.27
C ASN A 100 -5.60 -1.12 -7.44
N PRO A 101 -5.14 0.01 -8.00
CA PRO A 101 -5.14 1.27 -7.27
C PRO A 101 -6.53 1.76 -6.84
N ALA A 102 -7.59 1.45 -7.60
CA ALA A 102 -8.95 1.86 -7.26
C ALA A 102 -9.44 1.19 -5.96
N ALA A 103 -9.16 -0.11 -5.81
CA ALA A 103 -9.51 -0.88 -4.62
C ALA A 103 -8.76 -0.39 -3.37
N ILE A 104 -7.47 -0.02 -3.52
CA ILE A 104 -6.68 0.58 -2.44
C ILE A 104 -7.26 1.93 -2.02
N MET A 105 -7.55 2.81 -2.99
CA MET A 105 -8.13 4.13 -2.71
C MET A 105 -9.50 4.04 -2.04
N GLN A 106 -10.30 3.02 -2.40
CA GLN A 106 -11.58 2.79 -1.75
C GLN A 106 -11.41 2.49 -0.26
N VAL A 107 -10.49 1.62 0.12
CA VAL A 107 -10.23 1.33 1.55
C VAL A 107 -9.66 2.54 2.29
N GLN A 108 -8.74 3.28 1.65
CA GLN A 108 -8.24 4.53 2.24
C GLN A 108 -9.36 5.55 2.51
N ARG A 109 -10.33 5.66 1.59
CA ARG A 109 -11.51 6.50 1.77
C ARG A 109 -12.37 5.99 2.91
N ASP A 110 -12.72 4.70 2.88
CA ASP A 110 -13.65 4.12 3.84
C ASP A 110 -13.10 4.22 5.27
N LEU A 111 -11.80 3.98 5.46
CA LEU A 111 -11.10 4.18 6.73
C LEU A 111 -11.17 5.65 7.19
N LEU A 112 -10.87 6.61 6.31
CA LEU A 112 -10.94 8.03 6.67
C LEU A 112 -12.37 8.47 7.03
N VAL A 113 -13.37 7.97 6.28
CA VAL A 113 -14.78 8.25 6.57
C VAL A 113 -15.15 7.70 7.94
N GLU A 114 -14.77 6.46 8.24
CA GLU A 114 -15.00 5.83 9.55
C GLU A 114 -14.35 6.66 10.67
N ASP A 115 -13.07 7.01 10.54
CA ASP A 115 -12.34 7.78 11.55
C ASP A 115 -12.96 9.16 11.81
N VAL A 116 -13.31 9.89 10.75
CA VAL A 116 -13.92 11.22 10.85
C VAL A 116 -15.32 11.12 11.46
N VAL A 117 -16.13 10.15 11.04
CA VAL A 117 -17.46 9.93 11.60
C VAL A 117 -17.36 9.58 13.08
N ASN A 118 -16.51 8.61 13.45
CA ASN A 118 -16.31 8.19 14.83
C ASN A 118 -15.85 9.36 15.73
N LEU A 119 -14.97 10.22 15.22
CA LEU A 119 -14.54 11.42 15.94
C LEU A 119 -15.69 12.43 16.15
N MET A 120 -16.49 12.66 15.10
CA MET A 120 -17.54 13.68 15.10
C MET A 120 -18.83 13.24 15.80
N GLU A 121 -19.14 11.93 15.84
CA GLU A 121 -20.32 11.38 16.53
C GLU A 121 -20.33 11.65 18.05
N ARG A 122 -19.18 12.05 18.61
CA ARG A 122 -19.08 12.56 19.99
C ARG A 122 -19.83 13.87 20.21
N HIS A 123 -20.14 14.60 19.13
CA HIS A 123 -20.72 15.95 19.16
C HIS A 123 -21.96 16.11 18.29
N PHE A 124 -22.15 15.25 17.28
CA PHE A 124 -23.22 15.32 16.30
C PHE A 124 -23.90 13.95 16.14
N GLU A 125 -25.12 13.90 15.62
CA GLU A 125 -25.72 12.61 15.24
C GLU A 125 -25.12 12.13 13.91
N GLY A 126 -24.84 10.83 13.76
CA GLY A 126 -24.25 10.28 12.53
C GLY A 126 -25.06 10.59 11.26
N ALA A 127 -26.39 10.73 11.38
CA ALA A 127 -27.27 11.12 10.28
C ALA A 127 -27.01 12.55 9.75
N GLU A 128 -26.45 13.44 10.57
CA GLU A 128 -26.11 14.82 10.20
C GLU A 128 -24.77 14.89 9.45
N LEU A 129 -23.93 13.86 9.57
CA LEU A 129 -22.56 13.85 9.03
C LEU A 129 -22.49 13.53 7.53
N GLY A 130 -23.62 13.26 6.87
CA GLY A 130 -23.64 12.97 5.43
C GLY A 130 -23.01 14.05 4.56
N GLY A 131 -23.11 15.32 4.95
CA GLY A 131 -22.42 16.43 4.27
C GLY A 131 -20.89 16.36 4.36
N VAL A 132 -20.36 15.92 5.51
CA VAL A 132 -18.92 15.74 5.73
C VAL A 132 -18.40 14.58 4.89
N VAL A 133 -19.10 13.44 4.90
CA VAL A 133 -18.77 12.29 4.07
C VAL A 133 -18.75 12.68 2.58
N ALA A 134 -19.75 13.45 2.13
CA ALA A 134 -19.80 13.92 0.75
C ALA A 134 -18.61 14.81 0.34
N GLU A 135 -18.03 15.60 1.26
CA GLU A 135 -16.81 16.36 0.96
C GLU A 135 -15.57 15.46 0.89
N ILE A 136 -15.48 14.44 1.74
CA ILE A 136 -14.42 13.42 1.63
C ILE A 136 -14.50 12.71 0.27
N ASP A 137 -15.71 12.36 -0.17
CA ASP A 137 -15.95 11.67 -1.44
C ASP A 137 -15.46 12.50 -2.64
N LYS A 138 -15.69 13.81 -2.61
CA LYS A 138 -15.18 14.71 -3.66
C LYS A 138 -13.65 14.72 -3.70
N LEU A 139 -12.99 14.81 -2.54
CA LEU A 139 -11.52 14.79 -2.47
C LEU A 139 -10.94 13.48 -3.01
N PHE A 140 -11.56 12.34 -2.71
CA PHE A 140 -11.11 11.05 -3.25
C PHE A 140 -11.45 10.89 -4.73
N GLY A 141 -12.58 11.42 -5.19
CA GLY A 141 -12.95 11.49 -6.61
C GLY A 141 -11.91 12.27 -7.42
N ASP A 142 -11.53 13.46 -6.98
CA ASP A 142 -10.51 14.29 -7.63
C ASP A 142 -9.16 13.58 -7.70
N ARG A 143 -8.76 12.89 -6.62
CA ARG A 143 -7.52 12.06 -6.60
C ARG A 143 -7.61 10.90 -7.58
N PHE A 144 -8.76 10.25 -7.67
CA PHE A 144 -8.96 9.12 -8.57
C PHE A 144 -8.87 9.55 -10.02
N ASP A 145 -9.51 10.66 -10.38
CA ASP A 145 -9.44 11.24 -11.71
C ASP A 145 -8.00 11.65 -12.07
N ALA A 146 -7.27 12.27 -11.14
CA ALA A 146 -5.86 12.60 -11.33
C ALA A 146 -5.01 11.33 -11.58
N LEU A 147 -5.26 10.26 -10.83
CA LEU A 147 -4.56 8.98 -10.98
C LEU A 147 -4.84 8.34 -12.34
N VAL A 148 -6.11 8.25 -12.75
CA VAL A 148 -6.50 7.68 -14.06
C VAL A 148 -5.87 8.48 -15.19
N ASN A 149 -5.94 9.82 -15.12
CA ASN A 149 -5.32 10.69 -16.11
C ASN A 149 -3.81 10.46 -16.22
N SER A 150 -3.11 10.27 -15.09
CA SER A 150 -1.67 9.98 -15.08
C SER A 150 -1.31 8.65 -15.74
N LEU A 151 -2.14 7.62 -15.52
CA LEU A 151 -1.96 6.29 -16.11
C LEU A 151 -2.22 6.29 -17.62
N ASP A 152 -3.21 7.05 -18.07
CA ASP A 152 -3.52 7.19 -19.50
C ASP A 152 -2.48 8.06 -20.23
N ILE A 153 -1.92 9.07 -19.58
CA ILE A 153 -0.76 9.83 -20.09
C ILE A 153 0.48 8.92 -20.23
N GLY A 154 0.65 7.93 -19.35
CA GLY A 154 1.73 6.94 -19.40
C GLY A 154 1.61 5.92 -20.53
N LYS A 155 0.40 5.68 -21.06
CA LYS A 155 0.20 4.83 -22.24
C LYS A 155 0.67 5.57 -23.49
N ARG A 156 1.93 5.32 -23.89
CA ARG A 156 2.43 5.72 -25.22
C ARG A 156 1.40 5.36 -26.30
N PRO A 157 1.17 6.22 -27.31
CA PRO A 157 0.17 5.96 -28.34
C PRO A 157 0.45 4.60 -28.97
N ARG A 158 -0.51 3.67 -28.85
CA ARG A 158 -0.45 2.37 -29.52
C ARG A 158 -0.40 2.70 -31.02
N GLY A 159 0.78 2.52 -31.62
CA GLY A 159 1.00 2.79 -33.03
C GLY A 159 -0.04 2.05 -33.86
N GLY A 160 -0.93 2.82 -34.49
CA GLY A 160 -1.93 2.29 -35.39
C GLY A 160 -1.26 1.62 -36.58
N THR A 161 -1.51 0.33 -36.74
CA THR A 161 -1.28 -0.38 -38.00
C THR A 161 -2.30 0.12 -39.02
N GLY A 162 -1.82 0.82 -40.05
CA GLY A 162 -2.67 1.27 -41.14
C GLY A 162 -1.90 1.78 -42.36
N GLY A 163 -1.71 0.89 -43.34
CA GLY A 163 -2.00 1.21 -44.74
C GLY A 163 -0.98 2.00 -45.56
N ALA A 164 -0.61 1.42 -46.69
CA ALA A 164 0.18 2.01 -47.77
C ALA A 164 -0.40 3.31 -48.36
N GLY A 165 0.49 4.21 -48.82
CA GLY A 165 0.13 5.37 -49.63
C GLY A 165 1.37 6.23 -49.91
N GLY A 166 1.73 6.41 -51.18
CA GLY A 166 3.04 6.91 -51.60
C GLY A 166 3.13 8.38 -51.99
N SER A 167 4.33 8.70 -52.49
CA SER A 167 4.68 9.77 -53.45
C SER A 167 4.95 11.20 -52.93
N HIS A 168 5.95 11.80 -53.62
CA HIS A 168 6.48 13.17 -53.61
C HIS A 168 7.43 13.57 -52.46
N GLY A 169 8.64 14.08 -52.67
CA GLY A 169 9.35 14.44 -53.89
C GLY A 169 10.61 15.28 -53.58
N GLY A 170 11.69 15.04 -54.34
CA GLY A 170 12.68 16.03 -54.77
C GLY A 170 13.51 16.81 -53.75
N GLY A 171 14.81 16.50 -53.65
CA GLY A 171 15.81 17.39 -53.02
C GLY A 171 17.24 16.94 -53.26
N ARG A 172 17.84 17.41 -54.36
CA ARG A 172 19.20 17.09 -54.84
C ARG A 172 20.29 17.56 -53.85
N ARG A 173 21.33 16.74 -53.64
CA ARG A 173 22.67 17.19 -53.16
C ARG A 173 23.69 16.97 -54.29
N PRO A 174 24.58 17.95 -54.59
CA PRO A 174 25.56 17.81 -55.65
C PRO A 174 26.77 16.96 -55.21
N ARG A 175 27.36 16.29 -56.21
CA ARG A 175 28.49 15.37 -56.10
C ARG A 175 29.81 16.13 -55.96
N HIS A 176 30.71 15.61 -55.14
CA HIS A 176 32.11 16.02 -55.06
C HIS A 176 32.86 15.65 -56.36
N LEU A 177 33.77 16.52 -56.79
CA LEU A 177 34.79 16.20 -57.79
C LEU A 177 36.16 16.67 -57.28
N HIS A 178 37.10 15.72 -57.29
CA HIS A 178 38.54 15.74 -57.01
C HIS A 178 39.01 16.18 -55.62
#